data_AF-A0A5C4NBM5-F1
#
_entry.id   AF-A0A5C4NBM5-F1
#
_cell.length_a   1.000
_cell.length_b   1.000
_cell.length_c   1.000
_cell.angle_alpha   90.00
_cell.angle_beta   90.00
_cell.angle_gamma   90.00
#
_symmetry.space_group_name_H-M   'P 1'
#
loop_
_entity.id
_entity.type
_entity.pdbx_description
1 polymer ?
#
loop_
_entity_poly.entity_id
_entity_poly.type
_entity_poly.pdbx_seq_one_letter_code
_entity_poly.pdbx_strand_id
1 'polypeptide(L)'
;MPLRLHNPTNDSHIEDLEARLADHLRRTPINPWNPGCRSAQVRALTDVVRAMDRGFVSPELAARLYADVRIDGFCFDRWLDEMRDEGVYVDVTQRLAA
;
A
#
# COMPACT_ATOMS: atom_id res chain seq x y z
N MET A 1 10.47 -7.62 8.28
CA MET A 1 10.55 -9.08 7.97
C MET A 1 9.97 -9.29 6.57
N PRO A 2 10.44 -10.27 5.78
CA PRO A 2 9.90 -10.47 4.43
C PRO A 2 8.43 -10.89 4.48
N LEU A 3 7.56 -10.12 3.82
CA LEU A 3 6.14 -10.41 3.63
C LEU A 3 5.92 -11.04 2.25
N ARG A 4 4.93 -11.94 2.14
CA ARG A 4 4.43 -12.43 0.85
C ARG A 4 2.92 -12.47 0.83
N LEU A 5 2.33 -12.35 -0.35
CA LEU A 5 0.90 -12.60 -0.53
C LEU A 5 0.58 -14.07 -0.25
N HIS A 6 -0.47 -14.32 0.53
CA HIS A 6 -1.02 -15.65 0.70
C HIS A 6 -1.56 -16.20 -0.63
N ASN A 7 -2.24 -15.35 -1.41
CA ASN A 7 -2.75 -15.70 -2.72
C ASN A 7 -2.25 -14.67 -3.77
N PRO A 8 -1.16 -14.95 -4.50
CA PRO A 8 -0.54 -13.99 -5.40
C PRO A 8 -1.34 -13.71 -6.68
N THR A 9 -2.41 -14.45 -6.96
CA THR A 9 -3.32 -14.18 -8.08
C THR A 9 -4.53 -13.33 -7.68
N ASN A 10 -4.66 -13.02 -6.38
CA ASN A 10 -5.73 -12.20 -5.86
C ASN A 10 -5.25 -10.75 -5.70
N ASP A 11 -5.86 -9.84 -6.45
CA ASP A 11 -5.59 -8.40 -6.43
C ASP A 11 -6.65 -7.62 -5.61
N SER A 12 -7.56 -8.29 -4.89
CA SER A 12 -8.65 -7.60 -4.16
C SER A 12 -8.15 -6.62 -3.09
N HIS A 13 -6.98 -6.85 -2.47
CA HIS A 13 -6.39 -5.88 -1.55
C HIS A 13 -5.90 -4.62 -2.26
N ILE A 14 -5.48 -4.75 -3.52
CA ILE A 14 -5.13 -3.62 -4.37
C ILE A 14 -6.36 -2.80 -4.75
N GLU A 15 -7.46 -3.46 -5.12
CA GLU A 15 -8.73 -2.80 -5.46
C GLU A 15 -9.31 -2.06 -4.25
N ASP A 16 -9.28 -2.67 -3.06
CA ASP A 16 -9.67 -2.03 -1.80
C ASP A 16 -8.78 -0.82 -1.49
N LEU A 17 -7.45 -0.97 -1.63
CA LEU A 17 -6.51 0.12 -1.41
C LEU A 17 -6.77 1.30 -2.36
N GLU A 18 -6.98 1.05 -3.66
CA GLU A 18 -7.31 2.08 -4.64
C GLU A 18 -8.57 2.85 -4.24
N ALA A 19 -9.63 2.14 -3.82
CA ALA A 19 -10.89 2.75 -3.39
C ALA A 19 -10.70 3.62 -2.13
N ARG A 20 -9.96 3.13 -1.12
CA ARG A 20 -9.66 3.88 0.10
C ARG A 20 -8.85 5.14 -0.21
N LEU A 21 -7.77 5.02 -0.99
CA LEU A 21 -6.92 6.15 -1.36
C LEU A 21 -7.70 7.21 -2.14
N ALA A 22 -8.55 6.79 -3.08
CA ALA A 22 -9.40 7.69 -3.83
C ALA A 22 -10.36 8.48 -2.92
N ASP A 23 -10.94 7.83 -1.90
CA ASP A 23 -11.82 8.50 -0.93
C ASP A 23 -11.06 9.51 -0.06
N HIS A 24 -9.90 9.13 0.49
CA HIS A 24 -9.07 10.04 1.30
C HIS A 24 -8.60 11.27 0.50
N LEU A 25 -8.13 11.05 -0.73
CA LEU A 25 -7.66 12.14 -1.59
C LEU A 25 -8.79 13.04 -2.09
N ARG A 26 -10.02 12.52 -2.23
CA ARG A 26 -11.21 13.32 -2.54
C ARG A 26 -11.51 14.35 -1.44
N ARG A 27 -11.30 13.97 -0.17
CA ARG A 27 -11.54 14.81 1.01
C ARG A 27 -10.40 15.79 1.30
N THR A 28 -9.21 15.55 0.75
CA THR A 28 -8.06 16.44 0.90
C THR A 28 -8.26 17.69 0.03
N PRO A 29 -8.06 18.93 0.55
CA PRO A 29 -8.19 20.15 -0.25
C PRO A 29 -7.37 20.07 -1.53
N ILE A 30 -7.98 20.36 -2.68
CA ILE A 30 -7.25 20.40 -3.96
C ILE A 30 -6.20 21.48 -3.85
N ASN A 31 -4.92 21.13 -4.01
CA ASN A 31 -3.91 22.14 -4.27
C ASN A 31 -4.26 22.79 -5.62
N PRO A 32 -4.64 24.08 -5.66
CA PRO A 32 -5.10 24.74 -6.88
C PRO A 32 -4.00 24.79 -7.96
N TRP A 33 -2.74 24.56 -7.60
CA TRP A 33 -1.60 24.48 -8.51
C TRP A 33 -1.40 23.10 -9.15
N ASN A 34 -2.14 22.06 -8.73
CA ASN A 34 -2.01 20.72 -9.29
C ASN A 34 -3.35 19.94 -9.31
N PRO A 35 -4.32 20.35 -10.15
CA PRO A 35 -5.65 19.73 -10.22
C PRO A 35 -5.69 18.35 -10.88
N GLY A 36 -4.67 17.96 -11.66
CA GLY A 36 -4.60 16.66 -12.35
C GLY A 36 -4.09 15.48 -11.49
N CYS A 37 -3.75 15.73 -10.22
CA CYS A 37 -2.83 14.86 -9.50
C CYS A 37 -3.45 13.64 -8.82
N ARG A 38 -4.76 13.64 -8.51
CA ARG A 38 -5.32 12.62 -7.59
C ARG A 38 -5.33 11.21 -8.16
N SER A 39 -5.87 10.98 -9.35
CA SER A 39 -5.90 9.64 -9.94
C SER A 39 -4.49 9.14 -10.27
N ALA A 40 -3.60 10.04 -10.69
CA ALA A 40 -2.19 9.71 -10.90
C ALA A 40 -1.47 9.37 -9.59
N GLN A 41 -1.80 10.07 -8.50
CA GLN A 41 -1.26 9.82 -7.17
C GLN A 41 -1.79 8.51 -6.58
N VAL A 42 -3.09 8.21 -6.69
CA VAL A 42 -3.65 6.90 -6.34
C VAL A 42 -2.86 5.82 -7.08
N ARG A 43 -2.80 5.90 -8.42
CA ARG A 43 -2.09 4.91 -9.23
C ARG A 43 -0.63 4.73 -8.81
N ALA A 44 0.11 5.81 -8.59
CA ALA A 44 1.50 5.75 -8.17
C ALA A 44 1.68 5.07 -6.80
N LEU A 45 0.80 5.35 -5.85
CA LEU A 45 0.81 4.73 -4.52
C LEU A 45 0.43 3.25 -4.57
N THR A 46 -0.53 2.90 -5.43
CA THR A 46 -0.89 1.50 -5.67
C THR A 46 0.25 0.74 -6.33
N ASP A 47 0.96 1.37 -7.27
CA ASP A 47 2.13 0.79 -7.93
C ASP A 47 3.25 0.48 -6.93
N VAL A 48 3.40 1.28 -5.86
CA VAL A 48 4.32 0.97 -4.75
C VAL A 48 3.95 -0.34 -4.07
N VAL A 49 2.67 -0.57 -3.78
CA VAL A 49 2.20 -1.82 -3.16
C VAL A 49 2.33 -2.99 -4.12
N ARG A 50 2.02 -2.83 -5.41
CA ARG A 50 2.28 -3.86 -6.42
C ARG A 50 3.77 -4.20 -6.53
N ALA A 51 4.65 -3.22 -6.39
CA ALA A 51 6.10 -3.45 -6.35
C ALA A 51 6.52 -4.18 -5.06
N MET A 52 5.86 -3.89 -3.94
CA MET A 52 6.06 -4.59 -2.66
C MET A 52 5.60 -6.05 -2.74
N ASP A 53 4.42 -6.31 -3.31
CA ASP A 53 3.87 -7.66 -3.52
C ASP A 53 4.81 -8.56 -4.33
N ARG A 54 5.55 -7.95 -5.27
CA ARG A 54 6.55 -8.61 -6.12
C ARG A 54 7.95 -8.68 -5.48
N GLY A 55 8.13 -8.12 -4.29
CA GLY A 55 9.41 -8.08 -3.57
C GLY A 55 10.43 -7.07 -4.12
N PHE A 56 10.04 -6.17 -5.03
CA PHE A 56 10.92 -5.10 -5.52
C PHE A 56 11.06 -3.95 -4.53
N VAL A 57 10.06 -3.75 -3.68
CA VAL A 57 10.01 -2.73 -2.63
C VAL A 57 9.83 -3.44 -1.29
N SER A 58 10.62 -3.07 -0.27
CA SER A 58 10.40 -3.61 1.07
C SER A 58 9.23 -2.88 1.76
N PRO A 59 8.53 -3.51 2.72
CA PRO A 59 7.47 -2.85 3.48
C PRO A 59 7.94 -1.54 4.14
N GLU A 60 9.17 -1.51 4.64
CA GLU A 60 9.76 -0.33 5.26
C GLU A 60 10.00 0.81 4.26
N LEU A 61 10.38 0.47 3.01
CA LEU A 61 10.52 1.45 1.94
C LEU A 61 9.15 1.96 1.47
N ALA A 62 8.15 1.08 1.34
CA ALA A 62 6.78 1.47 1.03
C ALA A 62 6.23 2.43 2.09
N ALA A 63 6.37 2.12 3.38
CA ALA A 63 5.95 2.98 4.48
C ALA A 63 6.56 4.38 4.40
N ARG A 64 7.87 4.48 4.08
CA ARG A 64 8.55 5.77 3.89
C ARG A 64 7.97 6.57 2.72
N LEU A 65 7.72 5.92 1.58
CA LEU A 65 7.12 6.58 0.41
C LEU A 65 5.72 7.12 0.73
N TYR A 66 4.91 6.37 1.47
CA TYR A 66 3.60 6.84 1.93
C TYR A 66 3.70 7.99 2.93
N ALA A 67 4.69 7.96 3.84
CA ALA A 67 4.94 9.03 4.80
C ALA A 67 5.37 10.34 4.14
N ASP A 68 6.15 10.27 3.04
CA ASP A 68 6.57 11.44 2.27
C ASP A 68 5.40 12.09 1.52
N VAL A 69 4.45 11.29 1.04
CA VAL A 69 3.27 11.78 0.30
C VAL A 69 2.22 12.43 1.19
N ARG A 70 2.16 12.05 2.49
CA ARG A 70 1.22 12.60 3.51
C ARG A 70 -0.23 12.64 3.05
N ILE A 71 -0.92 11.51 3.20
CA ILE A 71 -2.33 11.37 2.84
C ILE A 71 -3.18 11.54 4.09
N ASP A 72 -3.95 12.61 4.16
CA ASP A 72 -4.76 12.90 5.35
C ASP A 72 -5.78 11.77 5.63
N GLY A 73 -5.72 11.24 6.86
CA GLY A 73 -6.59 10.18 7.32
C GLY A 73 -6.21 8.77 6.87
N PHE A 74 -5.16 8.60 6.08
CA PHE A 74 -4.64 7.29 5.68
C PHE A 74 -3.30 6.99 6.36
N CYS A 75 -3.13 5.78 6.87
CA CYS A 75 -1.90 5.31 7.49
C CYS A 75 -1.51 3.96 6.88
N PHE A 76 -0.37 3.92 6.21
CA PHE A 76 0.10 2.72 5.51
C PHE A 76 0.39 1.57 6.47
N ASP A 77 1.06 1.83 7.59
CA ASP A 77 1.40 0.79 8.58
C ASP A 77 0.14 0.15 9.14
N ARG A 78 -0.89 0.95 9.46
CA ARG A 78 -2.18 0.45 9.91
C ARG A 78 -2.87 -0.40 8.84
N TRP A 79 -2.89 0.05 7.59
CA TRP A 79 -3.46 -0.72 6.49
C TRP A 79 -2.70 -2.05 6.31
N LEU A 80 -1.37 -2.04 6.43
CA LEU A 80 -0.55 -3.24 6.30
C LEU A 80 -0.83 -4.23 7.43
N ASP A 81 -1.02 -3.76 8.67
CA ASP A 81 -1.43 -4.60 9.80
C ASP A 81 -2.83 -5.20 9.58
N GLU A 82 -3.80 -4.42 9.09
CA GLU A 82 -5.14 -4.93 8.72
C GLU A 82 -5.02 -6.07 7.67
N MET A 83 -4.19 -5.89 6.63
CA MET A 83 -3.96 -6.93 5.61
C MET A 83 -3.27 -8.18 6.16
N ARG A 84 -2.46 -8.06 7.21
CA ARG A 84 -1.85 -9.22 7.90
C ARG A 84 -2.88 -9.95 8.75
N ASP A 85 -3.72 -9.22 9.47
CA ASP A 85 -4.79 -9.77 10.30
C ASP A 85 -5.84 -10.50 9.44
N GLU A 86 -6.13 -9.98 8.24
CA GLU A 86 -7.00 -10.62 7.24
C GLU A 86 -6.34 -11.80 6.52
N GLY A 87 -5.05 -12.06 6.77
CA GLY A 87 -4.30 -13.16 6.16
C GLY A 87 -3.93 -12.93 4.69
N VAL A 88 -4.04 -11.69 4.18
CA VAL A 88 -3.59 -11.33 2.82
C VAL A 88 -2.07 -11.43 2.73
N TYR A 89 -1.36 -10.87 3.72
CA TYR A 89 0.08 -11.03 3.84
C TYR A 89 0.43 -12.04 4.94
N VAL A 90 1.40 -12.90 4.65
CA VAL A 90 1.98 -13.82 5.62
C VAL A 90 3.47 -13.54 5.81
N ASP A 91 3.93 -13.61 7.05
CA ASP A 91 5.34 -13.55 7.37
C ASP A 91 6.06 -14.75 6.76
N VAL A 92 7.07 -14.47 5.93
CA VAL A 92 8.00 -15.50 5.49
C VAL A 92 8.92 -15.76 6.66
N THR A 93 8.51 -16.69 7.52
CA THR A 93 9.45 -17.31 8.47
C THR A 93 10.51 -18.01 7.63
N GLN A 94 11.71 -17.43 7.59
CA GLN A 94 12.90 -18.14 7.14
C GLN A 94 13.11 -19.29 8.12
N ARG A 95 12.50 -20.43 7.84
CA ARG A 95 12.86 -21.68 8.49
C ARG A 95 14.26 -22.00 7.96
N LEU A 96 15.27 -21.47 8.64
CA LEU A 96 16.62 -22.02 8.57
C LEU A 96 16.46 -23.49 8.96
N ALA A 97 16.52 -24.36 7.96
CA ALA A 97 16.65 -25.79 8.18
C ALA A 97 17.93 -25.99 8.98
N ALA A 98 17.79 -26.47 10.22
CA ALA A 98 18.86 -27.00 11.04
C ALA A 98 19.10 -28.47 10.68
#